data_AF-A0A2S4YUQ4-F1
#
_entry.id   AF-A0A2S4YUQ4-F1
#
_cell.length_a   1.000
_cell.length_b   1.000
_cell.length_c   1.000
_cell.angle_alpha   90.00
_cell.angle_beta   90.00
_cell.angle_gamma   90.00
#
_symmetry.space_group_name_H-M   'P 1'
#
loop_
_entity.id
_entity.type
_entity.pdbx_description
1 polymer ?
#
loop_
_entity_poly.entity_id
_entity_poly.type
_entity_poly.pdbx_seq_one_letter_code
_entity_poly.pdbx_strand_id
1 'polypeptide(L)'
;MTKVAGSGADDGHGWAERLAWAYGLIAPEPGERAAALVRLASARAEVRTARARFNEAWRLTSGLGHEAQCREPVLVAAREAYDQVAGRCLPEALWNTPISGGISTWSGLPFALLFLEWEARYPQEWTQHAKAWGTKQTLIRKLAIGGHGEAVRGKLVDLVDLVVQRAYRCKDREYVRVARAVDGDDLRDRLDGAHRSDDPWAQLHASYVLWLLDHPEIPNTRHVWRAWLADSSSQ
;
A
#
# COMPACT_ATOMS: atom_id res chain seq x y z
N MET A 1 30.26 -13.37 -28.54
CA MET A 1 30.25 -12.76 -27.21
C MET A 1 28.80 -12.51 -26.81
N THR A 2 28.22 -13.45 -26.10
CA THR A 2 26.81 -13.49 -25.73
C THR A 2 26.63 -12.64 -24.48
N LYS A 3 25.96 -11.49 -24.61
CA LYS A 3 25.63 -10.62 -23.48
C LYS A 3 24.54 -11.31 -22.67
N VAL A 4 24.93 -11.87 -21.52
CA VAL A 4 24.00 -12.41 -20.52
C VAL A 4 23.07 -11.27 -20.10
N ALA A 5 21.77 -11.45 -20.36
CA ALA A 5 20.74 -10.63 -19.78
C ALA A 5 20.81 -10.80 -18.27
N GLY A 6 21.28 -9.77 -17.58
CA GLY A 6 21.20 -9.69 -16.13
C GLY A 6 19.73 -9.65 -15.74
N SER A 7 19.17 -10.81 -15.44
CA SER A 7 18.02 -10.96 -14.57
C SER A 7 18.45 -10.46 -13.19
N GLY A 8 18.42 -9.13 -13.03
CA GLY A 8 18.53 -8.51 -11.72
C GLY A 8 17.23 -8.84 -10.99
N ALA A 9 17.21 -10.00 -10.33
CA ALA A 9 16.33 -10.18 -9.19
C ALA A 9 16.63 -8.98 -8.27
N ASP A 10 15.66 -8.07 -8.15
CA ASP A 10 15.73 -6.88 -7.29
C ASP A 10 15.86 -7.38 -5.84
N ASP A 11 17.10 -7.62 -5.45
CA ASP A 11 17.48 -8.07 -4.14
C ASP A 11 16.98 -7.05 -3.10
N GLY A 12 16.73 -7.51 -1.87
CA GLY A 12 16.25 -6.63 -0.80
C GLY A 12 17.14 -5.40 -0.56
N HIS A 13 18.40 -5.44 -1.01
CA HIS A 13 19.36 -4.36 -0.90
C HIS A 13 19.03 -3.17 -1.79
N GLY A 14 18.55 -3.40 -3.03
CA GLY A 14 18.14 -2.31 -3.92
C GLY A 14 17.01 -1.44 -3.35
N TRP A 15 16.03 -2.05 -2.70
CA TRP A 15 14.93 -1.30 -2.06
C TRP A 15 15.41 -0.49 -0.87
N ALA A 16 16.18 -1.10 0.03
CA ALA A 16 16.70 -0.43 1.22
C ALA A 16 17.59 0.77 0.84
N GLU A 17 18.49 0.61 -0.13
CA GLU A 17 19.35 1.70 -0.61
C GLU A 17 18.53 2.90 -1.12
N ARG A 18 17.48 2.63 -1.91
CA ARG A 18 16.66 3.68 -2.53
C ARG A 18 15.67 4.34 -1.56
N LEU A 19 15.14 3.57 -0.61
CA LEU A 19 13.94 3.95 0.13
C LEU A 19 14.05 3.87 1.66
N ALA A 20 15.21 3.54 2.24
CA ALA A 20 15.36 3.50 3.71
C ALA A 20 14.94 4.81 4.40
N TRP A 21 15.06 5.95 3.72
CA TRP A 21 14.58 7.24 4.23
C TRP A 21 13.07 7.26 4.53
N ALA A 22 12.29 6.42 3.85
CA ALA A 22 10.84 6.37 4.01
C ALA A 22 10.42 5.89 5.41
N TYR A 23 11.28 5.16 6.14
CA TYR A 23 11.00 4.77 7.54
C TYR A 23 10.76 5.99 8.44
N GLY A 24 11.37 7.13 8.10
CA GLY A 24 11.10 8.39 8.78
C GLY A 24 9.64 8.84 8.67
N LEU A 25 8.86 8.42 7.67
CA LEU A 25 7.44 8.80 7.52
C LEU A 25 6.52 8.26 8.62
N ILE A 26 6.93 7.17 9.28
CA ILE A 26 6.20 6.56 10.39
C ILE A 26 6.91 6.76 11.74
N ALA A 27 7.99 7.53 11.76
CA ALA A 27 8.76 7.78 12.97
C ALA A 27 7.88 8.49 14.02
N PRO A 28 8.00 8.12 15.31
CA PRO A 28 7.27 8.82 16.37
C PRO A 28 7.76 10.27 16.53
N GLU A 29 9.04 10.52 16.26
CA GLU A 29 9.67 11.83 16.37
C GLU A 29 9.23 12.75 15.19
N PRO A 30 8.65 13.93 15.48
CA PRO A 30 8.14 14.82 14.43
C PRO A 30 9.18 15.37 13.45
N GLY A 31 10.42 15.63 13.89
CA GLY A 31 11.53 16.10 13.05
C GLY A 31 11.98 15.10 11.99
N GLU A 32 12.04 13.81 12.31
CA GLU A 32 12.35 12.69 11.43
C GLU A 32 11.24 12.53 10.38
N ARG A 33 9.97 12.64 10.80
CA ARG A 33 8.84 12.70 9.87
C ARG A 33 8.95 13.90 8.94
N ALA A 34 9.22 15.09 9.46
CA ALA A 34 9.37 16.29 8.66
C ALA A 34 10.51 16.16 7.64
N ALA A 35 11.66 15.62 8.03
CA ALA A 35 12.79 15.37 7.15
C ALA A 35 12.45 14.36 6.04
N ALA A 36 11.73 13.29 6.37
CA ALA A 36 11.26 12.30 5.41
C ALA A 36 10.23 12.91 4.43
N LEU A 37 9.33 13.77 4.90
CA LEU A 37 8.37 14.48 4.06
C LEU A 37 9.05 15.46 3.08
N VAL A 38 10.09 16.17 3.52
CA VAL A 38 10.91 17.03 2.63
C VAL A 38 11.58 16.20 1.55
N ARG A 39 12.16 15.05 1.92
CA ARG A 39 12.81 14.15 0.96
C ARG A 39 11.81 13.55 -0.03
N LEU A 40 10.63 13.15 0.44
CA LEU A 40 9.52 12.73 -0.40
C LEU A 40 9.11 13.82 -1.39
N ALA A 41 8.95 15.06 -0.93
CA ALA A 41 8.57 16.18 -1.79
C ALA A 41 9.60 16.42 -2.91
N SER A 42 10.89 16.32 -2.60
CA SER A 42 11.99 16.39 -3.58
C SER A 42 11.91 15.25 -4.60
N ALA A 43 11.82 14.00 -4.13
CA ALA A 43 11.73 12.82 -5.00
C ALA A 43 10.50 12.91 -5.93
N ARG A 44 9.36 13.38 -5.42
CA ARG A 44 8.15 13.59 -6.23
C ARG A 44 8.32 14.67 -7.28
N ALA A 45 9.08 15.73 -6.99
CA ALA A 45 9.39 16.75 -7.99
C ALA A 45 10.23 16.16 -9.14
N GLU A 46 11.24 15.35 -8.84
CA GLU A 46 12.05 14.65 -9.85
C GLU A 46 11.20 13.70 -10.70
N VAL A 47 10.32 12.91 -10.07
CA VAL A 47 9.39 12.02 -10.76
C VAL A 47 8.45 12.77 -11.68
N ARG A 48 7.92 13.92 -11.26
CA ARG A 48 7.06 14.78 -12.11
C ARG A 48 7.82 15.26 -13.36
N THR A 49 9.06 15.68 -13.19
CA THR A 49 9.92 16.11 -14.31
C THR A 49 10.19 14.96 -15.29
N ALA A 50 10.56 13.79 -14.78
CA ALA A 50 10.81 12.62 -15.63
C ALA A 50 9.53 12.15 -16.35
N ARG A 51 8.39 12.15 -15.65
CA ARG A 51 7.09 11.83 -16.24
C ARG A 51 6.69 12.81 -17.34
N ALA A 52 6.97 14.11 -17.17
CA ALA A 52 6.71 15.11 -18.21
C ALA A 52 7.54 14.83 -19.48
N ARG A 53 8.83 14.45 -19.32
CA ARG A 53 9.70 14.06 -20.44
C ARG A 53 9.22 12.78 -21.12
N PHE A 54 8.83 11.77 -20.35
CA PHE A 54 8.23 10.54 -20.89
C PHE A 54 6.95 10.83 -21.69
N ASN A 55 6.05 11.66 -21.14
CA ASN A 55 4.83 12.04 -21.84
C ASN A 55 5.10 12.84 -23.13
N GLU A 56 6.15 13.67 -23.15
CA GLU A 56 6.56 14.40 -24.35
C GLU A 56 7.11 13.45 -25.42
N ALA A 57 8.01 12.54 -25.05
CA ALA A 57 8.50 11.50 -25.96
C ALA A 57 7.35 10.65 -26.52
N TRP A 58 6.36 10.32 -25.68
CA TRP A 58 5.15 9.62 -26.12
C TRP A 58 4.36 10.42 -27.15
N ARG A 59 4.15 11.72 -26.93
CA ARG A 59 3.45 12.59 -27.89
C ARG A 59 4.19 12.69 -29.22
N LEU A 60 5.50 12.92 -29.20
CA LEU A 60 6.31 13.06 -30.41
C LEU A 60 6.32 11.79 -31.27
N THR A 61 6.17 10.63 -30.64
CA THR A 61 6.17 9.32 -31.31
C THR A 61 4.76 8.79 -31.61
N SER A 62 3.70 9.57 -31.29
CA SER A 62 2.30 9.11 -31.39
C SER A 62 1.79 8.84 -32.81
N GLY A 63 2.48 9.34 -33.84
CA GLY A 63 2.17 9.05 -35.25
C GLY A 63 2.58 7.65 -35.70
N LEU A 64 3.31 6.92 -34.85
CA LEU A 64 3.72 5.54 -35.11
C LEU A 64 2.64 4.56 -34.63
N GLY A 65 2.53 3.40 -35.29
CA GLY A 65 1.77 2.29 -34.72
C GLY A 65 2.33 1.88 -33.36
N HIS A 66 1.48 1.38 -32.45
CA HIS A 66 1.83 1.13 -31.05
C HIS A 66 3.14 0.33 -30.85
N GLU A 67 3.34 -0.74 -31.63
CA GLU A 67 4.59 -1.53 -31.54
C GLU A 67 5.84 -0.75 -31.96
N ALA A 68 5.75 0.04 -33.03
CA ALA A 68 6.86 0.85 -33.51
C ALA A 68 7.18 1.95 -32.50
N GLN A 69 6.13 2.60 -31.97
CA GLN A 69 6.23 3.61 -30.93
C GLN A 69 6.99 3.07 -29.70
N CYS A 70 6.63 1.89 -29.19
CA CYS A 70 7.27 1.30 -28.01
C CYS A 70 8.75 0.92 -28.22
N ARG A 71 9.22 0.82 -29.47
CA ARG A 71 10.63 0.54 -29.81
C ARG A 71 11.44 1.81 -30.08
N GLU A 72 10.80 2.98 -30.13
CA GLU A 72 11.49 4.24 -30.39
C GLU A 72 12.54 4.55 -29.32
N PRO A 73 13.82 4.78 -29.69
CA PRO A 73 14.89 4.98 -28.72
C PRO A 73 14.62 6.13 -27.73
N VAL A 74 14.01 7.22 -28.20
CA VAL A 74 13.66 8.37 -27.35
C VAL A 74 12.62 8.01 -26.29
N LEU A 75 11.65 7.15 -26.65
CA LEU A 75 10.61 6.73 -25.72
C LEU A 75 11.14 5.71 -24.73
N VAL A 76 11.96 4.75 -25.20
CA VAL A 76 12.63 3.76 -24.34
C VAL A 76 13.51 4.46 -23.32
N ALA A 77 14.38 5.38 -23.74
CA ALA A 77 15.26 6.12 -22.82
C ALA A 77 14.46 6.98 -21.83
N ALA A 78 13.38 7.63 -22.27
CA ALA A 78 12.53 8.41 -21.38
C ALA A 78 11.76 7.53 -20.38
N ARG A 79 11.38 6.31 -20.78
CA ARG A 79 10.74 5.32 -19.91
C ARG A 79 11.71 4.82 -18.85
N GLU A 80 12.91 4.42 -19.24
CA GLU A 80 13.96 3.96 -18.32
C GLU A 80 14.32 5.04 -17.28
N ALA A 81 14.46 6.30 -17.73
CA ALA A 81 14.71 7.42 -16.84
C ALA A 81 13.55 7.65 -15.85
N TYR A 82 12.30 7.54 -16.32
CA TYR A 82 11.12 7.62 -15.45
C TYR A 82 11.08 6.49 -14.43
N ASP A 83 11.25 5.24 -14.86
CA ASP A 83 11.20 4.06 -14.00
C ASP A 83 12.32 4.11 -12.94
N GLN A 84 13.51 4.59 -13.30
CA GLN A 84 14.63 4.77 -12.36
C GLN A 84 14.32 5.77 -11.24
N VAL A 85 13.79 6.96 -11.57
CA VAL A 85 13.46 7.96 -10.54
C VAL A 85 12.23 7.55 -9.74
N ALA A 86 11.26 6.91 -10.39
CA ALA A 86 10.06 6.41 -9.73
C ALA A 86 10.38 5.33 -8.69
N GLY A 87 11.37 4.47 -8.97
CA GLY A 87 11.86 3.45 -8.03
C GLY A 87 12.48 4.00 -6.73
N ARG A 88 12.69 5.32 -6.63
CA ARG A 88 13.23 6.02 -5.44
C ARG A 88 12.19 6.87 -4.71
N CYS A 89 10.92 6.79 -5.12
CA CYS A 89 9.84 7.63 -4.61
C CYS A 89 8.63 6.80 -4.19
N LEU A 90 8.01 7.12 -3.06
CA LEU A 90 6.71 6.55 -2.67
C LEU A 90 5.55 7.45 -3.15
N PRO A 91 4.41 6.87 -3.58
CA PRO A 91 4.15 5.44 -3.77
C PRO A 91 4.59 4.90 -5.13
N GLU A 92 5.26 5.69 -5.99
CA GLU A 92 5.56 5.31 -7.36
C GLU A 92 6.40 4.03 -7.49
N ALA A 93 7.35 3.81 -6.59
CA ALA A 93 8.14 2.59 -6.53
C ALA A 93 7.28 1.34 -6.32
N LEU A 94 6.20 1.44 -5.52
CA LEU A 94 5.29 0.34 -5.21
C LEU A 94 4.37 -0.01 -6.39
N TRP A 95 4.17 0.93 -7.32
CA TRP A 95 3.35 0.72 -8.51
C TRP A 95 4.18 0.29 -9.73
N ASN A 96 5.35 0.89 -9.92
CA ASN A 96 6.18 0.66 -11.11
C ASN A 96 7.07 -0.59 -11.00
N THR A 97 7.25 -1.13 -9.80
CA THR A 97 8.04 -2.36 -9.61
C THR A 97 7.15 -3.59 -9.64
N PRO A 98 7.36 -4.55 -10.56
CA PRO A 98 6.60 -5.79 -10.59
C PRO A 98 6.82 -6.60 -9.30
N ILE A 99 5.76 -7.24 -8.82
CA ILE A 99 5.86 -8.22 -7.73
C ILE A 99 6.19 -9.57 -8.36
N SER A 100 7.47 -9.97 -8.30
CA SER A 100 7.96 -11.28 -8.74
C SER A 100 7.90 -12.29 -7.60
N GLY A 101 7.55 -13.55 -7.90
CA GLY A 101 7.57 -14.65 -6.91
C GLY A 101 6.45 -14.66 -5.87
N GLY A 102 5.63 -13.60 -5.79
CA GLY A 102 4.54 -13.45 -4.81
C GLY A 102 4.83 -12.34 -3.79
N ILE A 103 3.80 -11.86 -3.09
CA ILE A 103 3.96 -10.73 -2.16
C ILE A 103 4.88 -11.08 -0.97
N SER A 104 4.86 -12.33 -0.51
CA SER A 104 5.59 -12.78 0.68
C SER A 104 7.10 -12.89 0.44
N THR A 105 7.53 -13.04 -0.82
CA THR A 105 8.94 -13.09 -1.22
C THR A 105 9.42 -11.79 -1.86
N TRP A 106 8.55 -10.79 -1.96
CA TRP A 106 8.86 -9.54 -2.63
C TRP A 106 9.71 -8.63 -1.75
N SER A 107 10.85 -8.19 -2.26
CA SER A 107 11.78 -7.28 -1.58
C SER A 107 11.17 -5.93 -1.19
N GLY A 108 10.14 -5.47 -1.92
CA GLY A 108 9.40 -4.25 -1.61
C GLY A 108 8.38 -4.39 -0.47
N LEU A 109 8.16 -5.59 0.08
CA LEU A 109 7.15 -5.84 1.12
C LEU A 109 7.27 -4.92 2.35
N PRO A 110 8.48 -4.69 2.94
CA PRO A 110 8.61 -3.78 4.07
C PRO A 110 8.12 -2.36 3.77
N PHE A 111 8.36 -1.87 2.55
CA PHE A 111 7.93 -0.54 2.11
C PHE A 111 6.44 -0.46 1.80
N ALA A 112 5.84 -1.58 1.36
CA ALA A 112 4.39 -1.68 1.22
C ALA A 112 3.68 -1.63 2.58
N LEU A 113 4.18 -2.36 3.58
CA LEU A 113 3.66 -2.32 4.95
C LEU A 113 3.82 -0.92 5.56
N LEU A 114 5.00 -0.31 5.41
CA LEU A 114 5.27 1.07 5.83
C LEU A 114 4.31 2.07 5.20
N PHE A 115 4.04 1.95 3.90
CA PHE A 115 3.13 2.85 3.20
C PHE A 115 1.69 2.76 3.75
N LEU A 116 1.24 1.55 4.08
CA LEU A 116 -0.07 1.33 4.71
C LEU A 116 -0.09 1.80 6.17
N GLU A 117 0.99 1.60 6.91
CA GLU A 117 1.14 2.06 8.30
C GLU A 117 1.16 3.60 8.36
N TRP A 118 1.85 4.26 7.44
CA TRP A 118 1.84 5.71 7.31
C TRP A 118 0.44 6.25 7.01
N GLU A 119 -0.30 5.60 6.10
CA GLU A 119 -1.70 5.96 5.82
C GLU A 119 -2.60 5.80 7.05
N ALA A 120 -2.38 4.76 7.84
CA ALA A 120 -3.19 4.48 9.02
C ALA A 120 -2.88 5.45 10.19
N ARG A 121 -1.59 5.72 10.45
CA ARG A 121 -1.14 6.56 11.57
C ARG A 121 -1.25 8.07 11.30
N TYR A 122 -0.91 8.49 10.08
CA TYR A 122 -0.82 9.92 9.72
C TYR A 122 -1.65 10.22 8.45
N PRO A 123 -2.97 10.01 8.49
CA PRO A 123 -3.81 10.03 7.29
C PRO A 123 -3.85 11.39 6.58
N GLN A 124 -3.69 12.51 7.30
CA GLN A 124 -3.65 13.85 6.72
C GLN A 124 -2.36 14.07 5.93
N GLU A 125 -1.20 13.75 6.52
CA GLU A 125 0.11 13.82 5.87
C GLU A 125 0.13 12.93 4.62
N TRP A 126 -0.31 11.68 4.75
CA TRP A 126 -0.43 10.76 3.62
C TRP A 126 -1.33 11.32 2.51
N THR A 127 -2.46 11.92 2.87
CA THR A 127 -3.41 12.50 1.90
C THR A 127 -2.81 13.67 1.13
N GLN A 128 -2.05 14.52 1.82
CA GLN A 128 -1.42 15.68 1.22
C GLN A 128 -0.26 15.29 0.31
N HIS A 129 0.55 14.31 0.72
CA HIS A 129 1.84 14.06 0.08
C HIS A 129 1.86 12.85 -0.86
N ALA A 130 1.08 11.81 -0.59
CA ALA A 130 1.25 10.51 -1.26
C ALA A 130 -0.07 9.79 -1.58
N LYS A 131 -1.20 10.51 -1.59
CA LYS A 131 -2.52 9.95 -1.85
C LYS A 131 -2.55 9.06 -3.10
N ALA A 132 -2.70 7.75 -2.88
CA ALA A 132 -2.81 6.77 -3.95
C ALA A 132 -3.76 5.62 -3.54
N TRP A 133 -5.07 5.87 -3.62
CA TRP A 133 -6.09 4.88 -3.24
C TRP A 133 -6.01 3.57 -4.02
N GLY A 134 -5.64 3.64 -5.31
CA GLY A 134 -5.45 2.45 -6.15
C GLY A 134 -4.30 1.57 -5.66
N THR A 135 -3.17 2.19 -5.30
CA THR A 135 -2.01 1.49 -4.71
C THR A 135 -2.39 0.87 -3.36
N LYS A 136 -3.01 1.64 -2.45
CA LYS A 136 -3.51 1.13 -1.17
C LYS A 136 -4.39 -0.11 -1.36
N GLN A 137 -5.41 -0.02 -2.20
CA GLN A 137 -6.33 -1.13 -2.47
C GLN A 137 -5.61 -2.36 -3.05
N THR A 138 -4.68 -2.15 -3.98
CA THR A 138 -3.94 -3.24 -4.62
C THR A 138 -3.04 -3.96 -3.61
N LEU A 139 -2.33 -3.21 -2.76
CA LEU A 139 -1.47 -3.77 -1.73
C LEU A 139 -2.27 -4.56 -0.69
N ILE A 140 -3.36 -3.99 -0.15
CA ILE A 140 -4.23 -4.68 0.81
C ILE A 140 -4.73 -6.01 0.24
N ARG A 141 -5.16 -6.03 -1.03
CA ARG A 141 -5.62 -7.26 -1.70
C ARG A 141 -4.53 -8.29 -1.85
N LYS A 142 -3.31 -7.88 -2.19
CA LYS A 142 -2.17 -8.78 -2.33
C LYS A 142 -1.72 -9.34 -0.99
N LEU A 143 -1.75 -8.53 0.08
CA LEU A 143 -1.39 -8.93 1.44
C LEU A 143 -2.43 -9.86 2.09
N ALA A 144 -3.69 -9.83 1.62
CA ALA A 144 -4.77 -10.68 2.10
C ALA A 144 -4.67 -12.13 1.60
N ILE A 145 -3.53 -12.76 1.86
CA ILE A 145 -3.26 -14.18 1.65
C ILE A 145 -2.71 -14.77 2.95
N GLY A 146 -2.91 -16.07 3.18
CA GLY A 146 -2.25 -16.78 4.27
C GLY A 146 -0.77 -17.06 3.98
N GLY A 147 -0.08 -17.69 4.94
CA GLY A 147 1.29 -18.18 4.76
C GLY A 147 2.39 -17.12 4.90
N HIS A 148 2.07 -15.94 5.43
CA HIS A 148 3.09 -14.96 5.83
C HIS A 148 3.88 -15.47 7.03
N GLY A 149 5.18 -15.13 7.09
CA GLY A 149 5.98 -15.33 8.30
C GLY A 149 5.43 -14.51 9.47
N GLU A 150 5.74 -14.95 10.69
CA GLU A 150 5.20 -14.39 11.94
C GLU A 150 5.35 -12.85 12.02
N ALA A 151 6.52 -12.32 11.68
CA ALA A 151 6.77 -10.88 11.72
C ALA A 151 5.83 -10.07 10.80
N VAL A 152 5.55 -10.59 9.60
CA VAL A 152 4.62 -9.96 8.65
C VAL A 152 3.18 -10.13 9.12
N ARG A 153 2.82 -11.31 9.66
CA ARG A 153 1.51 -11.55 10.25
C ARG A 153 1.23 -10.56 11.39
N GLY A 154 2.17 -10.37 12.32
CA GLY A 154 2.05 -9.39 13.41
C GLY A 154 1.85 -7.97 12.89
N LYS A 155 2.62 -7.55 11.88
CA LYS A 155 2.43 -6.24 11.25
C LYS A 155 1.06 -6.08 10.57
N LEU A 156 0.51 -7.14 9.99
CA LEU A 156 -0.83 -7.11 9.42
C LEU A 156 -1.92 -7.01 10.50
N VAL A 157 -1.73 -7.67 11.64
CA VAL A 157 -2.60 -7.51 12.82
C VAL A 157 -2.55 -6.07 13.33
N ASP A 158 -1.36 -5.49 13.50
CA ASP A 158 -1.18 -4.08 13.90
C ASP A 158 -1.90 -3.12 12.93
N LEU A 159 -1.83 -3.39 11.62
CA LEU A 159 -2.51 -2.57 10.61
C LEU A 159 -4.03 -2.66 10.69
N VAL A 160 -4.59 -3.86 10.92
CA VAL A 160 -6.03 -4.02 11.10
C VAL A 160 -6.48 -3.28 12.35
N ASP A 161 -5.75 -3.44 13.45
CA ASP A 161 -6.01 -2.74 14.72
C ASP A 161 -6.00 -1.21 14.55
N LEU A 162 -4.96 -0.65 13.92
CA LEU A 162 -4.87 0.79 13.63
C LEU A 162 -6.04 1.30 12.79
N VAL A 163 -6.55 0.51 11.86
CA VAL A 163 -7.64 0.92 10.96
C VAL A 163 -9.00 0.85 11.65
N VAL A 164 -9.23 -0.15 12.51
CA VAL A 164 -10.50 -0.24 13.24
C VAL A 164 -10.64 0.88 14.27
N GLN A 165 -9.54 1.27 14.93
CA GLN A 165 -9.52 2.31 15.97
C GLN A 165 -9.71 3.75 15.45
N ARG A 166 -10.00 3.96 14.16
CA ARG A 166 -10.16 5.29 13.58
C ARG A 166 -11.42 5.40 12.73
N ALA A 167 -11.85 6.64 12.50
CA ALA A 167 -12.92 6.93 11.56
C ALA A 167 -12.64 6.34 10.17
N TYR A 168 -13.70 5.82 9.55
CA TYR A 168 -13.62 5.13 8.26
C TYR A 168 -13.03 6.01 7.15
N ARG A 169 -12.09 5.45 6.38
CA ARG A 169 -11.49 6.08 5.20
C ARG A 169 -11.65 5.22 3.96
N CYS A 170 -11.35 5.85 2.82
CA CYS A 170 -11.46 5.20 1.53
C CYS A 170 -10.64 3.90 1.48
N LYS A 171 -11.29 2.83 1.02
CA LYS A 171 -10.75 1.47 0.89
C LYS A 171 -10.52 0.72 2.21
N ASP A 172 -10.90 1.27 3.37
CA ASP A 172 -10.70 0.58 4.65
C ASP A 172 -11.44 -0.76 4.73
N ARG A 173 -12.61 -0.88 4.09
CA ARG A 173 -13.32 -2.15 3.97
C ARG A 173 -12.46 -3.30 3.43
N GLU A 174 -11.42 -3.02 2.65
CA GLU A 174 -10.57 -4.05 2.07
C GLU A 174 -9.72 -4.73 3.16
N TYR A 175 -9.49 -4.09 4.33
CA TYR A 175 -8.76 -4.67 5.46
C TYR A 175 -9.47 -5.85 6.12
N VAL A 176 -10.79 -6.02 5.93
CA VAL A 176 -11.49 -7.26 6.34
C VAL A 176 -10.85 -8.49 5.71
N ARG A 177 -10.34 -8.38 4.47
CA ARG A 177 -9.68 -9.52 3.82
C ARG A 177 -8.35 -9.85 4.49
N VAL A 178 -7.63 -8.83 4.95
CA VAL A 178 -6.41 -9.01 5.75
C VAL A 178 -6.76 -9.63 7.09
N ALA A 179 -7.80 -9.12 7.77
CA ALA A 179 -8.30 -9.68 9.03
C ALA A 179 -8.60 -11.18 8.89
N ARG A 180 -9.32 -11.60 7.84
CA ARG A 180 -9.57 -13.03 7.55
C ARG A 180 -8.29 -13.83 7.30
N ALA A 181 -7.31 -13.24 6.61
CA ALA A 181 -6.05 -13.92 6.31
C ALA A 181 -5.14 -14.09 7.53
N VAL A 182 -5.32 -13.26 8.57
CA VAL A 182 -4.52 -13.28 9.80
C VAL A 182 -5.36 -13.57 11.05
N ASP A 183 -6.57 -14.12 10.89
CA ASP A 183 -7.45 -14.48 12.02
C ASP A 183 -6.72 -15.39 13.00
N GLY A 184 -7.06 -15.24 14.28
CA GLY A 184 -6.44 -15.89 15.42
C GLY A 184 -6.47 -15.00 16.66
N ASP A 185 -6.08 -15.59 17.79
CA ASP A 185 -6.31 -15.03 19.12
C ASP A 185 -5.81 -13.57 19.28
N ASP A 186 -4.58 -13.27 18.86
CA ASP A 186 -4.02 -11.89 18.93
C ASP A 186 -4.87 -10.85 18.18
N LEU A 187 -5.41 -11.19 17.00
CA LEU A 187 -6.30 -10.26 16.29
C LEU A 187 -7.64 -10.14 17.01
N ARG A 188 -8.22 -11.25 17.45
CA ARG A 188 -9.52 -11.28 18.10
C ARG A 188 -9.50 -10.51 19.43
N ASP A 189 -8.47 -10.69 20.25
CA ASP A 189 -8.29 -9.97 21.51
C ASP A 189 -8.26 -8.44 21.31
N ARG A 190 -7.56 -7.96 20.27
CA ARG A 190 -7.51 -6.53 19.94
C ARG A 190 -8.85 -6.00 19.44
N LEU A 191 -9.53 -6.77 18.58
CA LEU A 191 -10.87 -6.41 18.12
C LEU A 191 -11.88 -6.40 19.27
N ASP A 192 -11.81 -7.34 20.21
CA ASP A 192 -12.65 -7.35 21.43
C ASP A 192 -12.36 -6.17 22.36
N GLY A 193 -11.09 -5.72 22.40
CA GLY A 193 -10.71 -4.46 23.04
C GLY A 193 -11.39 -3.26 22.39
N ALA A 194 -11.29 -3.14 21.06
CA ALA A 194 -11.91 -2.06 20.30
C ALA A 194 -13.44 -2.09 20.33
N HIS A 195 -14.06 -3.28 20.34
CA HIS A 195 -15.50 -3.48 20.49
C HIS A 195 -16.04 -2.92 21.82
N ARG A 196 -15.25 -3.03 22.90
CA ARG A 196 -15.57 -2.53 24.23
C ARG A 196 -15.12 -1.08 24.49
N SER A 197 -14.55 -0.41 23.48
CA SER A 197 -14.11 0.97 23.58
C SER A 197 -15.29 1.95 23.62
N ASP A 198 -15.09 3.10 24.26
CA ASP A 198 -16.02 4.23 24.22
C ASP A 198 -15.95 5.03 22.90
N ASP A 199 -14.97 4.75 22.04
CA ASP A 199 -14.90 5.34 20.69
C ASP A 199 -15.96 4.67 19.78
N PRO A 200 -17.00 5.42 19.33
CA PRO A 200 -18.06 4.86 18.51
C PRO A 200 -17.55 4.27 17.19
N TRP A 201 -16.48 4.83 16.61
CA TRP A 201 -15.91 4.29 15.37
C TRP A 201 -15.20 2.96 15.60
N ALA A 202 -14.37 2.90 16.64
CA ALA A 202 -13.67 1.69 17.04
C ALA A 202 -14.66 0.56 17.36
N GLN A 203 -15.66 0.85 18.18
CA GLN A 203 -16.70 -0.10 18.54
C GLN A 203 -17.44 -0.63 17.32
N LEU A 204 -17.92 0.25 16.44
CA LEU A 204 -18.72 -0.16 15.27
C LEU A 204 -17.89 -0.97 14.27
N HIS A 205 -16.66 -0.52 13.97
CA HIS A 205 -15.77 -1.23 13.06
C HIS A 205 -15.39 -2.60 13.60
N ALA A 206 -14.97 -2.69 14.87
CA ALA A 206 -14.56 -3.94 15.48
C ALA A 206 -15.71 -4.94 15.53
N SER A 207 -16.91 -4.50 15.93
CA SER A 207 -18.13 -5.34 15.95
C SER A 207 -18.40 -5.98 14.58
N TYR A 208 -18.31 -5.19 13.52
CA TYR A 208 -18.56 -5.70 12.17
C TYR A 208 -17.45 -6.61 11.66
N VAL A 209 -16.19 -6.32 11.98
CA VAL A 209 -15.06 -7.19 11.61
C VAL A 209 -15.18 -8.53 12.33
N LEU A 210 -15.44 -8.55 13.64
CA LEU A 210 -15.68 -9.77 14.42
C LEU A 210 -16.83 -10.59 13.82
N TRP A 211 -17.97 -9.95 13.56
CA TRP A 211 -19.10 -10.62 12.91
C TRP A 211 -18.73 -11.25 11.56
N LEU A 212 -17.92 -10.57 10.74
CA LEU A 212 -17.43 -11.10 9.46
C LEU A 212 -16.36 -12.19 9.58
N LEU A 213 -15.65 -12.27 10.71
CA LEU A 213 -14.71 -13.35 11.02
C LEU A 213 -15.47 -14.61 11.46
N ASP A 214 -16.56 -14.45 12.19
CA ASP A 214 -17.44 -15.56 12.60
C ASP A 214 -18.29 -16.10 11.42
N HIS A 215 -18.47 -15.31 10.37
CA HIS A 215 -19.23 -15.66 9.16
C HIS A 215 -18.35 -15.53 7.89
N PRO A 216 -17.33 -16.38 7.71
CA PRO A 216 -16.35 -16.26 6.64
C PRO A 216 -16.94 -16.39 5.23
N GLU A 217 -18.08 -17.10 5.08
CA GLU A 217 -18.83 -17.28 3.84
C GLU A 217 -19.50 -15.99 3.35
N ILE A 218 -19.77 -15.05 4.26
CA ILE A 218 -20.44 -13.79 3.90
C ILE A 218 -19.45 -12.87 3.19
N PRO A 219 -19.80 -12.32 2.01
CA PRO A 219 -18.93 -11.39 1.31
C PRO A 219 -18.98 -10.00 1.97
N ASN A 220 -17.82 -9.37 2.18
CA ASN A 220 -17.79 -7.98 2.65
C ASN A 220 -18.20 -7.01 1.53
N THR A 221 -19.49 -6.66 1.49
CA THR A 221 -20.07 -5.72 0.53
C THR A 221 -20.75 -4.57 1.25
N ARG A 222 -20.98 -3.46 0.53
CA ARG A 222 -21.74 -2.31 1.07
C ARG A 222 -23.18 -2.70 1.44
N HIS A 223 -23.76 -3.66 0.73
CA HIS A 223 -25.11 -4.15 1.02
C HIS A 223 -25.14 -4.91 2.34
N VAL A 224 -24.22 -5.85 2.53
CA VAL A 224 -24.06 -6.61 3.79
C VAL A 224 -23.83 -5.68 4.98
N TRP A 225 -22.95 -4.68 4.84
CA TRP A 225 -22.74 -3.66 5.88
C TRP A 225 -24.03 -2.95 6.28
N ARG A 226 -24.85 -2.53 5.30
CA ARG A 226 -26.11 -1.83 5.58
C ARG A 226 -27.16 -2.73 6.23
N ALA A 227 -27.23 -3.98 5.80
CA ALA A 227 -28.13 -4.97 6.41
C ALA A 227 -27.74 -5.20 7.88
N TRP A 228 -26.45 -5.43 8.13
CA TRP A 228 -25.90 -5.58 9.47
C TRP A 228 -26.21 -4.36 10.36
N LEU A 229 -25.98 -3.13 9.87
CA LEU A 229 -26.33 -1.92 10.62
C LEU A 229 -27.82 -1.82 10.99
N ALA A 230 -28.72 -2.22 10.09
CA ALA A 230 -30.16 -2.18 10.34
C ALA A 230 -30.57 -3.17 11.43
N ASP A 231 -29.98 -4.37 11.40
CA ASP A 231 -30.23 -5.41 12.39
C ASP A 231 -29.63 -5.05 13.75
N SER A 232 -28.42 -4.49 13.79
CA SER A 232 -27.76 -4.05 15.03
C SER A 232 -28.38 -2.80 15.67
N SER A 233 -29.14 -2.00 14.91
CA SER A 233 -29.89 -0.84 15.44
C SER A 233 -31.29 -1.21 15.94
N SER A 234 -31.72 -2.46 15.72
CA SER A 234 -33.03 -2.98 16.12
C SER A 234 -32.98 -3.80 17.42
N GLN A 235 -31.80 -3.89 18.04
CA GLN A 235 -31.54 -4.51 19.35
C GLN A 235 -31.20 -3.43 20.38
#